data_AF-A0A9R0WX16-F1
#
_entry.id   AF-A0A9R0WX16-F1
#
_cell.length_a   1.000
_cell.length_b   1.000
_cell.length_c   1.000
_cell.angle_alpha   90.00
_cell.angle_beta   90.00
_cell.angle_gamma   90.00
#
_symmetry.space_group_name_H-M   'P 1'
#
loop_
_entity.id
_entity.type
_entity.pdbx_description
1 polymer ?
#
loop_
_entity_poly.entity_id
_entity_poly.type
_entity_poly.pdbx_seq_one_letter_code
_entity_poly.pdbx_strand_id
1 'polypeptide(L)'
;MAEPSPPPPPPSNSGLRILLAKDRAPTSSPSAPAAVSSHADRDRIIGVFRTALSRNEAPEAFALQAVQEAIKPQKQTVLVLEENQTLENALRRLLQELVSSAVQSGKGIMQYGNSLDSGESNCLITRLLDIMLYLCERGHVEGGMVFQLLEDLTDMSTIKDCKDVFGYIESKQDVLGKQELFGRGKLVMLRTCNQLLRRLSKSNDVVFCGRIIMFLAHFFPLSERSALNIKGVFNTSNETKYEKDATDGISVDFNFYQTLWSLQEHFRNPALTTTNPTKWQKFASNLTVVLSTFEAQPLSDADGKHNNLEQEEDAAFNIKYLTSSKLMGLELKDASFRRHILVQCLIFFDYLKVHIF
;
A
#
# COMPACT_ATOMS: atom_id res chain seq x y z
N MET A 1 51.29 51.10 -3.50
CA MET A 1 49.96 51.76 -3.64
C MET A 1 48.95 50.79 -3.05
N ALA A 2 48.28 51.21 -1.97
CA ALA A 2 47.50 50.38 -1.05
C ALA A 2 45.99 50.61 -1.23
N GLU A 3 45.23 49.57 -0.90
CA GLU A 3 43.77 49.38 -1.05
C GLU A 3 42.90 50.33 -0.21
N PRO A 4 41.62 50.54 -0.59
CA PRO A 4 40.60 51.07 0.32
C PRO A 4 39.61 50.00 0.83
N SER A 5 39.30 50.11 2.12
CA SER A 5 38.48 49.21 2.95
C SER A 5 36.96 49.29 2.70
N PRO A 6 36.18 48.23 3.05
CA PRO A 6 34.72 48.20 2.91
C PRO A 6 33.96 48.89 4.08
N PRO A 7 32.69 49.29 3.86
CA PRO A 7 31.88 50.08 4.81
C PRO A 7 31.24 49.25 5.95
N PRO A 8 30.80 49.90 7.06
CA PRO A 8 30.34 49.23 8.27
C PRO A 8 28.86 48.79 8.23
N PRO A 9 28.45 47.81 9.08
CA PRO A 9 27.09 47.30 9.17
C PRO A 9 26.15 48.17 10.04
N PRO A 10 24.81 48.08 9.84
CA PRO A 10 23.81 48.85 10.60
C PRO A 10 23.56 48.30 12.02
N PRO A 11 22.99 49.13 12.92
CA PRO A 11 22.92 48.86 14.36
C PRO A 11 21.82 47.87 14.77
N SER A 12 22.07 47.19 15.91
CA SER A 12 21.21 46.19 16.54
C SER A 12 19.98 46.83 17.21
N ASN A 13 18.80 46.23 16.97
CA ASN A 13 17.57 46.60 17.64
C ASN A 13 17.41 45.79 18.93
N SER A 14 17.60 46.46 20.05
CA SER A 14 17.26 46.04 21.40
C SER A 14 15.92 46.64 21.82
N GLY A 15 15.03 45.80 22.38
CA GLY A 15 13.71 46.15 22.93
C GLY A 15 12.59 45.37 22.23
N LEU A 16 11.62 44.70 22.87
CA LEU A 16 11.07 44.84 24.21
C LEU A 16 10.38 43.53 24.66
N ARG A 17 10.72 43.13 25.90
CA ARG A 17 9.86 42.63 26.99
C ARG A 17 8.95 41.41 26.76
N ILE A 18 9.47 40.25 27.18
CA ILE A 18 8.68 39.18 27.82
C ILE A 18 8.54 39.55 29.31
N LEU A 19 7.32 39.79 29.77
CA LEU A 19 6.99 39.90 31.20
C LEU A 19 6.44 38.57 31.69
N LEU A 20 7.27 37.83 32.42
CA LEU A 20 6.85 36.75 33.31
C LEU A 20 6.31 37.38 34.60
N ALA A 21 5.02 37.22 34.86
CA ALA A 21 4.42 37.55 36.15
C ALA A 21 4.08 36.26 36.90
N LYS A 22 4.70 36.14 38.07
CA LYS A 22 4.51 35.10 39.09
C LYS A 22 3.52 35.63 40.15
N ASP A 23 2.79 34.71 40.76
CA ASP A 23 2.03 34.79 42.02
C ASP A 23 0.70 35.56 42.06
N ARG A 24 -0.40 34.80 42.07
CA ARG A 24 -1.63 35.16 42.79
C ARG A 24 -2.24 33.92 43.47
N ALA A 25 -2.59 34.10 44.75
CA ALA A 25 -3.10 33.10 45.71
C ALA A 25 -4.45 32.46 45.29
N PRO A 26 -4.84 31.31 45.87
CA PRO A 26 -5.87 30.44 45.30
C PRO A 26 -7.27 30.94 45.65
N THR A 27 -8.07 31.25 44.62
CA THR A 27 -9.52 31.38 44.75
C THR A 27 -10.16 30.03 44.43
N SER A 28 -10.74 29.42 45.46
CA SER A 28 -11.56 28.22 45.37
C SER A 28 -12.80 28.47 44.51
N SER A 29 -12.87 27.80 43.36
CA SER A 29 -14.10 27.51 42.64
C SER A 29 -14.00 26.09 42.08
N PRO A 30 -15.06 25.27 42.18
CA PRO A 30 -14.95 23.84 41.92
C PRO A 30 -14.80 23.61 40.41
N SER A 31 -13.70 22.98 40.01
CA SER A 31 -13.57 22.39 38.68
C SER A 31 -14.59 21.25 38.55
N ALA A 32 -15.71 21.52 37.88
CA ALA A 32 -16.58 20.47 37.36
C ALA A 32 -15.89 19.73 36.18
N PRO A 33 -16.22 18.46 35.92
CA PRO A 33 -15.30 17.51 35.35
C PRO A 33 -15.38 17.47 33.81
N ALA A 34 -14.53 18.23 33.12
CA ALA A 34 -14.50 18.21 31.65
C ALA A 34 -14.12 16.81 31.08
N ALA A 35 -13.28 16.05 31.79
CA ALA A 35 -12.87 14.71 31.36
C ALA A 35 -14.02 13.68 31.45
N VAL A 36 -14.92 13.79 32.45
CA VAL A 36 -16.00 12.83 32.69
C VAL A 36 -17.13 12.98 31.66
N SER A 37 -17.39 14.20 31.15
CA SER A 37 -18.37 14.45 30.08
C SER A 37 -17.98 13.75 28.77
N SER A 38 -16.74 13.91 28.31
CA SER A 38 -16.32 13.39 26.99
C SER A 38 -16.37 11.86 26.89
N HIS A 39 -16.07 11.16 27.99
CA HIS A 39 -16.17 9.70 28.06
C HIS A 39 -17.63 9.25 28.05
N ALA A 40 -18.50 9.90 28.83
CA ALA A 40 -19.93 9.60 28.85
C ALA A 40 -20.59 9.87 27.49
N ASP A 41 -20.18 10.94 26.80
CA ASP A 41 -20.65 11.26 25.45
C ASP A 41 -20.22 10.19 24.44
N ARG A 42 -18.96 9.74 24.50
CA ARG A 42 -18.44 8.66 23.65
C ARG A 42 -19.19 7.35 23.89
N ASP A 43 -19.38 6.96 25.15
CA ASP A 43 -20.04 5.71 25.50
C ASP A 43 -21.53 5.74 25.10
N ARG A 44 -22.18 6.91 25.17
CA ARG A 44 -23.52 7.12 24.60
C ARG A 44 -23.54 6.87 23.09
N ILE A 45 -22.63 7.49 22.34
CA ILE A 45 -22.55 7.33 20.87
C ILE A 45 -22.33 5.85 20.51
N ILE A 46 -21.40 5.18 21.20
CA ILE A 46 -21.14 3.75 21.03
C ILE A 46 -22.42 2.94 21.29
N GLY A 47 -23.15 3.25 22.36
CA GLY A 47 -24.41 2.59 22.70
C GLY A 47 -25.46 2.71 21.59
N VAL A 48 -25.66 3.91 21.05
CA VAL A 48 -26.60 4.16 19.93
C VAL A 48 -26.22 3.33 18.70
N PHE A 49 -24.94 3.32 18.32
CA PHE A 49 -24.49 2.55 17.15
C PHE A 49 -24.57 1.03 17.40
N ARG A 50 -24.34 0.52 18.62
CA ARG A 50 -24.55 -0.90 18.95
C ARG A 50 -26.02 -1.32 18.77
N THR A 51 -26.95 -0.46 19.19
CA THR A 51 -28.38 -0.69 18.96
C THR A 51 -28.71 -0.68 17.48
N ALA A 52 -28.16 0.29 16.73
CA ALA A 52 -28.34 0.41 15.28
C ALA A 52 -27.83 -0.83 14.53
N LEU A 53 -26.67 -1.37 14.91
CA LEU A 53 -26.08 -2.57 14.32
C LEU A 53 -26.95 -3.83 14.51
N SER A 54 -27.74 -3.87 15.58
CA SER A 54 -28.64 -5.00 15.90
C SER A 54 -29.95 -4.97 15.11
N ARG A 55 -30.25 -3.90 14.37
CA ARG A 55 -31.46 -3.81 13.53
C ARG A 55 -31.25 -4.67 12.29
N ASN A 56 -32.27 -5.41 11.83
CA ASN A 56 -32.18 -6.23 10.61
C ASN A 56 -32.49 -5.44 9.32
N GLU A 57 -32.81 -4.16 9.45
CA GLU A 57 -33.11 -3.29 8.31
C GLU A 57 -31.82 -2.93 7.54
N ALA A 58 -32.00 -2.42 6.31
CA ALA A 58 -30.90 -1.91 5.51
C ALA A 58 -30.34 -0.60 6.14
N PRO A 59 -29.02 -0.36 6.12
CA PRO A 59 -28.39 0.80 6.75
C PRO A 59 -29.03 2.14 6.40
N GLU A 60 -29.52 2.30 5.17
CA GLU A 60 -30.13 3.52 4.65
C GLU A 60 -31.37 3.95 5.44
N ALA A 61 -32.10 2.99 6.01
CA ALA A 61 -33.34 3.25 6.73
C ALA A 61 -33.12 3.95 8.08
N PHE A 62 -31.97 3.73 8.72
CA PHE A 62 -31.74 4.17 10.11
C PHE A 62 -30.42 4.90 10.34
N ALA A 63 -29.47 4.89 9.40
CA ALA A 63 -28.14 5.48 9.60
C ALA A 63 -28.20 6.96 10.00
N LEU A 64 -29.04 7.76 9.31
CA LEU A 64 -29.20 9.18 9.63
C LEU A 64 -29.81 9.39 11.03
N GLN A 65 -30.81 8.58 11.38
CA GLN A 65 -31.43 8.63 12.71
C GLN A 65 -30.40 8.29 13.80
N ALA A 66 -29.55 7.27 13.57
CA ALA A 66 -28.51 6.88 14.51
C ALA A 66 -27.51 8.02 14.76
N VAL A 67 -27.11 8.76 13.72
CA VAL A 67 -26.25 9.95 13.87
C VAL A 67 -26.95 11.05 14.65
N GLN A 68 -28.22 11.35 14.34
CA GLN A 68 -28.99 12.41 15.01
C GLN A 68 -29.25 12.10 16.49
N GLU A 69 -29.44 10.83 16.84
CA GLU A 69 -29.59 10.36 18.22
C GLU A 69 -28.25 10.39 18.97
N ALA A 70 -27.16 9.99 18.30
CA ALA A 70 -25.82 9.96 18.87
C ALA A 70 -25.27 11.36 19.15
N ILE A 71 -25.39 12.25 18.17
CA ILE A 71 -24.88 13.61 18.16
C ILE A 71 -26.06 14.50 17.82
N LYS A 72 -26.66 15.14 18.83
CA LYS A 72 -27.72 16.15 18.65
C LYS A 72 -27.13 17.31 17.83
N PRO A 73 -27.31 17.33 16.50
CA PRO A 73 -26.42 18.11 15.66
C PRO A 73 -26.86 19.57 15.67
N GLN A 74 -25.90 20.49 15.75
CA GLN A 74 -26.22 21.94 15.74
C GLN A 74 -26.80 22.40 14.39
N LYS A 75 -26.44 21.71 13.30
CA LYS A 75 -27.02 21.87 11.96
C LYS A 75 -27.83 20.64 11.59
N GLN A 76 -28.96 20.83 10.93
CA GLN A 76 -29.97 19.78 10.75
C GLN A 76 -29.51 18.62 9.85
N THR A 77 -28.48 18.80 9.03
CA THR A 77 -28.10 17.82 7.98
C THR A 77 -26.62 17.46 7.89
N VAL A 78 -25.70 18.27 8.44
CA VAL A 78 -24.24 18.08 8.34
C VAL A 78 -23.58 18.40 9.67
N LEU A 79 -22.75 17.49 10.18
CA LEU A 79 -22.02 17.67 11.42
C LEU A 79 -20.95 18.78 11.30
N VAL A 80 -20.75 19.55 12.36
CA VAL A 80 -19.61 20.48 12.46
C VAL A 80 -18.31 19.72 12.76
N LEU A 81 -17.16 20.40 12.71
CA LEU A 81 -15.85 19.77 12.86
C LEU A 81 -15.71 18.98 14.17
N GLU A 82 -16.05 19.58 15.32
CA GLU A 82 -15.95 18.91 16.62
C GLU A 82 -16.91 17.72 16.76
N GLU A 83 -18.10 17.83 16.15
CA GLU A 83 -19.08 16.74 16.10
C GLU A 83 -18.56 15.56 15.27
N ASN A 84 -17.99 15.83 14.09
CA ASN A 84 -17.35 14.78 13.27
C ASN A 84 -16.21 14.10 14.03
N GLN A 85 -15.35 14.87 14.69
CA GLN A 85 -14.23 14.32 15.44
C GLN A 85 -14.69 13.48 16.63
N THR A 86 -15.76 13.90 17.30
CA THR A 86 -16.36 13.13 18.41
C THR A 86 -16.97 11.82 17.89
N LEU A 87 -17.70 11.87 16.77
CA LEU A 87 -18.24 10.68 16.10
C LEU A 87 -17.12 9.72 15.71
N GLU A 88 -16.11 10.22 15.00
CA GLU A 88 -14.97 9.44 14.53
C GLU A 88 -14.32 8.67 15.67
N ASN A 89 -13.97 9.37 16.76
CA ASN A 89 -13.32 8.76 17.91
C ASN A 89 -14.18 7.67 18.56
N ALA A 90 -15.49 7.88 18.65
CA ALA A 90 -16.43 6.90 19.18
C ALA A 90 -16.54 5.67 18.27
N LEU A 91 -16.62 5.87 16.96
CA LEU A 91 -16.76 4.77 15.99
C LEU A 91 -15.47 3.98 15.81
N ARG A 92 -14.30 4.63 15.85
CA ARG A 92 -13.00 3.94 15.90
C ARG A 92 -12.88 3.06 17.14
N ARG A 93 -13.38 3.56 18.29
CA ARG A 93 -13.43 2.75 19.52
C ARG A 93 -14.40 1.58 19.42
N LEU A 94 -15.59 1.79 18.86
CA LEU A 94 -16.55 0.70 18.60
C LEU A 94 -15.95 -0.35 17.67
N LEU A 95 -15.29 0.06 16.59
CA LEU A 95 -14.61 -0.84 15.66
C LEU A 95 -13.55 -1.69 16.38
N GLN A 96 -12.71 -1.07 17.22
CA GLN A 96 -11.72 -1.77 18.05
C GLN A 96 -12.38 -2.82 18.96
N GLU A 97 -13.49 -2.48 19.59
CA GLU A 97 -14.23 -3.40 20.46
C GLU A 97 -14.82 -4.57 19.68
N LEU A 98 -15.39 -4.33 18.49
CA LEU A 98 -15.92 -5.37 17.62
C LEU A 98 -14.82 -6.32 17.14
N VAL A 99 -13.68 -5.79 16.70
CA VAL A 99 -12.51 -6.60 16.30
C VAL A 99 -12.00 -7.43 17.47
N SER A 100 -11.90 -6.84 18.66
CA SER A 100 -11.46 -7.54 19.87
C SER A 100 -12.40 -8.70 20.23
N SER A 101 -13.72 -8.49 20.15
CA SER A 101 -14.70 -9.54 20.38
C SER A 101 -14.67 -10.63 19.31
N ALA A 102 -14.44 -10.27 18.04
CA ALA A 102 -14.27 -11.24 16.96
C ALA A 102 -13.10 -12.18 17.23
N VAL A 103 -11.93 -11.62 17.57
CA VAL A 103 -10.72 -12.38 17.90
C VAL A 103 -10.94 -13.28 19.12
N GLN A 104 -11.57 -12.77 20.18
CA GLN A 104 -11.88 -13.56 21.38
C GLN A 104 -12.84 -14.73 21.09
N SER A 105 -13.75 -14.56 20.14
CA SER A 105 -14.68 -15.62 19.71
C SER A 105 -14.07 -16.64 18.75
N GLY A 106 -12.83 -16.42 18.29
CA GLY A 106 -12.15 -17.27 17.31
C GLY A 106 -12.75 -17.24 15.90
N LYS A 107 -13.70 -16.33 15.63
CA LYS A 107 -14.30 -16.14 14.30
C LYS A 107 -13.44 -15.19 13.46
N GLY A 108 -13.49 -15.35 12.13
CA GLY A 108 -12.89 -14.38 11.21
C GLY A 108 -13.52 -12.99 11.42
N ILE A 109 -12.70 -11.93 11.35
CA ILE A 109 -13.12 -10.57 11.71
C ILE A 109 -14.35 -10.15 10.88
N MET A 110 -14.33 -10.41 9.58
CA MET A 110 -15.42 -10.09 8.64
C MET A 110 -16.60 -11.09 8.67
N GLN A 111 -16.62 -12.01 9.64
CA GLN A 111 -17.68 -12.99 9.86
C GLN A 111 -18.32 -12.87 11.26
N TYR A 112 -17.81 -11.95 12.07
CA TYR A 112 -18.29 -11.75 13.44
C TYR A 112 -19.71 -11.17 13.44
N GLY A 113 -20.63 -11.85 14.13
CA GLY A 113 -22.05 -11.51 14.19
C GLY A 113 -22.95 -12.26 13.20
N ASN A 114 -22.37 -13.02 12.25
CA ASN A 114 -23.18 -13.84 11.35
C ASN A 114 -23.91 -14.94 12.14
N SER A 115 -25.25 -14.99 11.96
CA SER A 115 -26.07 -16.14 12.33
C SER A 115 -25.92 -17.20 11.24
N LEU A 116 -25.77 -18.47 11.64
CA LEU A 116 -25.64 -19.59 10.71
C LEU A 116 -26.92 -19.85 9.88
N ASP A 117 -28.07 -19.32 10.33
CA ASP A 117 -29.40 -19.67 9.79
C ASP A 117 -29.94 -18.72 8.72
N SER A 118 -29.34 -17.54 8.51
CA SER A 118 -29.78 -16.58 7.50
C SER A 118 -28.70 -16.43 6.43
N GLY A 119 -29.00 -16.75 5.17
CA GLY A 119 -28.08 -16.58 4.04
C GLY A 119 -27.62 -15.12 3.76
N GLU A 120 -28.02 -14.17 4.61
CA GLU A 120 -27.55 -12.79 4.61
C GLU A 120 -26.42 -12.61 5.65
N SER A 121 -25.28 -12.11 5.19
CA SER A 121 -24.11 -11.83 6.03
C SER A 121 -24.37 -10.63 6.95
N ASN A 122 -24.88 -10.88 8.16
CA ASN A 122 -25.07 -9.89 9.22
C ASN A 122 -23.79 -9.60 10.03
N CYS A 123 -22.65 -9.43 9.36
CA CYS A 123 -21.40 -9.16 10.06
C CYS A 123 -21.46 -7.74 10.64
N LEU A 124 -21.20 -7.60 11.94
CA LEU A 124 -21.33 -6.31 12.63
C LEU A 124 -20.32 -5.28 12.11
N ILE A 125 -19.13 -5.73 11.70
CA ILE A 125 -18.09 -4.86 11.14
C ILE A 125 -18.46 -4.38 9.75
N THR A 126 -18.95 -5.26 8.87
CA THR A 126 -19.44 -4.83 7.55
C THR A 126 -20.64 -3.90 7.69
N ARG A 127 -21.59 -4.20 8.58
CA ARG A 127 -22.74 -3.31 8.87
C ARG A 127 -22.30 -1.93 9.34
N LEU A 128 -21.29 -1.86 10.22
CA LEU A 128 -20.73 -0.57 10.66
C LEU A 128 -20.12 0.20 9.49
N LEU A 129 -19.33 -0.46 8.66
CA LEU A 129 -18.72 0.15 7.49
C LEU A 129 -19.75 0.60 6.45
N ASP A 130 -20.83 -0.17 6.24
CA ASP A 130 -21.92 0.17 5.32
C ASP A 130 -22.71 1.39 5.81
N ILE A 131 -23.03 1.46 7.12
CA ILE A 131 -23.63 2.65 7.74
C ILE A 131 -22.74 3.86 7.49
N MET A 132 -21.43 3.72 7.72
CA MET A 132 -20.52 4.86 7.56
C MET A 132 -20.31 5.26 6.11
N LEU A 133 -20.23 4.29 5.20
CA LEU A 133 -20.15 4.55 3.77
C LEU A 133 -21.37 5.33 3.29
N TYR A 134 -22.57 4.91 3.69
CA TYR A 134 -23.81 5.61 3.35
C TYR A 134 -23.82 7.06 3.88
N LEU A 135 -23.46 7.27 5.15
CA LEU A 135 -23.43 8.60 5.75
C LEU A 135 -22.39 9.51 5.08
N CYS A 136 -21.22 8.96 4.72
CA CYS A 136 -20.18 9.68 4.00
C CYS A 136 -20.65 10.06 2.59
N GLU A 137 -21.24 9.11 1.87
CA GLU A 137 -21.73 9.31 0.50
C GLU A 137 -22.83 10.39 0.43
N ARG A 138 -23.73 10.42 1.42
CA ARG A 138 -24.79 11.43 1.52
C ARG A 138 -24.32 12.76 2.10
N GLY A 139 -23.06 12.87 2.52
CA GLY A 139 -22.48 14.10 3.08
C GLY A 139 -22.98 14.47 4.48
N HIS A 140 -23.55 13.51 5.22
CA HIS A 140 -23.97 13.72 6.61
C HIS A 140 -22.79 13.76 7.58
N VAL A 141 -21.72 13.05 7.25
CA VAL A 141 -20.45 13.00 7.98
C VAL A 141 -19.29 13.24 7.02
N GLU A 142 -18.11 13.53 7.54
CA GLU A 142 -16.91 13.72 6.72
C GLU A 142 -16.56 12.47 5.89
N GLY A 143 -16.45 12.64 4.57
CA GLY A 143 -16.19 11.52 3.65
C GLY A 143 -14.87 10.76 3.87
N GLY A 144 -13.92 11.35 4.60
CA GLY A 144 -12.66 10.68 4.97
C GLY A 144 -12.84 9.61 6.06
N MET A 145 -13.93 9.65 6.84
CA MET A 145 -14.12 8.80 8.01
C MET A 145 -14.16 7.31 7.67
N VAL A 146 -14.85 6.93 6.58
CA VAL A 146 -14.90 5.53 6.14
C VAL A 146 -13.51 5.00 5.76
N PHE A 147 -12.66 5.83 5.16
CA PHE A 147 -11.29 5.45 4.81
C PHE A 147 -10.42 5.28 6.05
N GLN A 148 -10.60 6.14 7.07
CA GLN A 148 -9.88 6.01 8.32
C GLN A 148 -10.28 4.73 9.07
N LEU A 149 -11.56 4.36 9.06
CA LEU A 149 -12.03 3.10 9.65
C LEU A 149 -11.49 1.88 8.89
N LEU A 150 -11.39 1.94 7.56
CA LEU A 150 -10.78 0.87 6.76
C LEU A 150 -9.29 0.73 7.04
N GLU A 151 -8.54 1.84 7.14
CA GLU A 151 -7.13 1.85 7.52
C GLU A 151 -6.94 1.18 8.90
N ASP A 152 -7.68 1.66 9.90
CA ASP A 152 -7.70 1.11 11.25
C ASP A 152 -8.01 -0.40 11.27
N LEU A 153 -9.04 -0.82 10.54
CA LEU A 153 -9.43 -2.23 10.45
C LEU A 153 -8.31 -3.09 9.86
N THR A 154 -7.68 -2.64 8.78
CA THR A 154 -6.56 -3.37 8.19
C THR A 154 -5.36 -3.46 9.14
N ASP A 155 -5.09 -2.42 9.93
CA ASP A 155 -3.98 -2.39 10.87
C ASP A 155 -4.19 -3.28 12.10
N MET A 156 -5.45 -3.42 12.53
CA MET A 156 -5.83 -4.33 13.62
C MET A 156 -6.00 -5.79 13.19
N SER A 157 -6.00 -6.06 11.88
CA SER A 157 -6.29 -7.39 11.32
C SER A 157 -5.03 -8.20 11.02
N THR A 158 -5.12 -9.52 11.10
CA THR A 158 -4.06 -10.41 10.61
C THR A 158 -3.98 -10.40 9.08
N ILE A 159 -2.89 -10.89 8.49
CA ILE A 159 -2.80 -11.02 7.01
C ILE A 159 -3.90 -11.91 6.43
N LYS A 160 -4.31 -12.95 7.17
CA LYS A 160 -5.41 -13.83 6.75
C LYS A 160 -6.72 -13.05 6.67
N ASP A 161 -7.07 -12.31 7.73
CA ASP A 161 -8.30 -11.51 7.77
C ASP A 161 -8.26 -10.33 6.79
N CYS A 162 -7.08 -9.75 6.53
CA CYS A 162 -6.92 -8.67 5.56
C CYS A 162 -7.39 -9.06 4.15
N LYS A 163 -7.37 -10.35 3.77
CA LYS A 163 -7.90 -10.81 2.48
C LYS A 163 -9.41 -10.61 2.38
N ASP A 164 -10.14 -10.83 3.47
CA ASP A 164 -11.59 -10.64 3.56
C ASP A 164 -11.93 -9.16 3.68
N VAL A 165 -11.18 -8.41 4.50
CA VAL A 165 -11.31 -6.94 4.61
C VAL A 165 -11.11 -6.29 3.24
N PHE A 166 -10.09 -6.72 2.50
CA PHE A 166 -9.84 -6.20 1.16
C PHE A 166 -10.90 -6.63 0.14
N GLY A 167 -11.46 -7.84 0.28
CA GLY A 167 -12.63 -8.27 -0.50
C GLY A 167 -13.83 -7.33 -0.31
N TYR A 168 -14.07 -6.85 0.91
CA TYR A 168 -15.07 -5.81 1.15
C TYR A 168 -14.71 -4.49 0.45
N ILE A 169 -13.46 -4.04 0.54
CA ILE A 169 -13.00 -2.80 -0.13
C ILE A 169 -13.22 -2.88 -1.65
N GLU A 170 -12.84 -3.99 -2.28
CA GLU A 170 -13.08 -4.24 -3.71
C GLU A 170 -14.59 -4.21 -4.03
N SER A 171 -15.43 -4.82 -3.19
CA SER A 171 -16.89 -4.83 -3.40
C SER A 171 -17.53 -3.44 -3.34
N LYS A 172 -16.88 -2.47 -2.69
CA LYS A 172 -17.37 -1.09 -2.51
C LYS A 172 -16.60 -0.07 -3.35
N GLN A 173 -15.73 -0.52 -4.26
CA GLN A 173 -14.84 0.36 -5.02
C GLN A 173 -15.58 1.44 -5.82
N ASP A 174 -16.73 1.12 -6.40
CA ASP A 174 -17.52 2.05 -7.20
C ASP A 174 -18.06 3.21 -6.36
N VAL A 175 -18.42 2.93 -5.11
CA VAL A 175 -18.92 3.95 -4.16
C VAL A 175 -17.75 4.75 -3.61
N LEU A 176 -16.69 4.09 -3.14
CA LEU A 176 -15.48 4.73 -2.61
C LEU A 176 -14.77 5.62 -3.65
N GLY A 177 -14.90 5.28 -4.94
CA GLY A 177 -14.31 6.00 -6.08
C GLY A 177 -15.11 7.23 -6.53
N LYS A 178 -16.33 7.45 -6.00
CA LYS A 178 -17.13 8.65 -6.32
C LYS A 178 -16.38 9.92 -5.91
N GLN A 179 -16.52 10.99 -6.68
CA GLN A 179 -15.71 12.21 -6.51
C GLN A 179 -15.82 12.81 -5.10
N GLU A 180 -17.00 12.71 -4.49
CA GLU A 180 -17.31 13.22 -3.15
C GLU A 180 -16.46 12.52 -2.07
N LEU A 181 -16.18 11.23 -2.24
CA LEU A 181 -15.42 10.40 -1.31
C LEU A 181 -13.93 10.35 -1.68
N PHE A 182 -13.64 10.13 -2.96
CA PHE A 182 -12.29 9.95 -3.48
C PHE A 182 -11.37 11.12 -3.11
N GLY A 183 -11.84 12.36 -3.26
CA GLY A 183 -11.05 13.55 -2.94
C GLY A 183 -10.62 13.63 -1.48
N ARG A 184 -11.41 13.07 -0.55
CA ARG A 184 -11.14 13.07 0.89
C ARG A 184 -10.34 11.84 1.33
N GLY A 185 -10.55 10.70 0.68
CA GLY A 185 -10.03 9.40 1.12
C GLY A 185 -8.82 8.85 0.36
N LYS A 186 -8.53 9.34 -0.85
CA LYS A 186 -7.55 8.69 -1.75
C LYS A 186 -6.17 8.49 -1.12
N LEU A 187 -5.65 9.46 -0.36
CA LEU A 187 -4.32 9.35 0.24
C LEU A 187 -4.29 8.33 1.39
N VAL A 188 -5.39 8.21 2.13
CA VAL A 188 -5.55 7.18 3.16
C VAL A 188 -5.58 5.82 2.49
N MET A 189 -6.43 5.64 1.45
CA MET A 189 -6.49 4.38 0.69
C MET A 189 -5.14 3.98 0.09
N LEU A 190 -4.41 4.94 -0.51
CA LEU A 190 -3.06 4.70 -1.04
C LEU A 190 -2.10 4.24 0.06
N ARG A 191 -2.15 4.87 1.23
CA ARG A 191 -1.31 4.50 2.37
C ARG A 191 -1.66 3.11 2.88
N THR A 192 -2.95 2.81 3.08
CA THR A 192 -3.47 1.51 3.49
C THR A 192 -3.00 0.40 2.56
N CYS A 193 -3.17 0.57 1.24
CA CYS A 193 -2.73 -0.41 0.26
C CYS A 193 -1.20 -0.61 0.28
N ASN A 194 -0.43 0.48 0.36
CA ASN A 194 1.04 0.39 0.44
C ASN A 194 1.51 -0.28 1.74
N GLN A 195 0.81 -0.06 2.85
CA GLN A 195 1.10 -0.70 4.13
C GLN A 195 0.80 -2.20 4.09
N LEU A 196 -0.32 -2.61 3.49
CA LEU A 196 -0.61 -4.02 3.23
C LEU A 196 0.49 -4.65 2.36
N LEU A 197 0.84 -4.04 1.23
CA LEU A 197 1.92 -4.55 0.35
C LEU A 197 3.27 -4.71 1.06
N ARG A 198 3.57 -3.89 2.08
CA ARG A 198 4.80 -4.02 2.89
C ARG A 198 4.73 -5.18 3.89
N ARG A 199 3.53 -5.51 4.38
CA ARG A 199 3.31 -6.60 5.35
C ARG A 199 3.25 -7.98 4.68
N LEU A 200 2.92 -8.04 3.38
CA LEU A 200 2.76 -9.28 2.63
C LEU A 200 4.08 -9.93 2.22
N SER A 201 4.09 -11.26 2.19
CA SER A 201 5.21 -12.01 1.63
C SER A 201 5.22 -11.88 0.11
N LYS A 202 6.33 -11.37 -0.44
CA LYS A 202 6.53 -11.25 -1.88
C LYS A 202 6.67 -12.60 -2.61
N SER A 203 6.73 -13.71 -1.88
CA SER A 203 6.82 -15.06 -2.44
C SER A 203 5.54 -15.86 -2.21
N ASN A 204 4.84 -15.65 -1.09
CA ASN A 204 3.69 -16.49 -0.71
C ASN A 204 2.34 -15.80 -0.94
N ASP A 205 2.28 -14.47 -0.89
CA ASP A 205 1.03 -13.70 -0.97
C ASP A 205 0.87 -12.99 -2.32
N VAL A 206 1.48 -13.53 -3.38
CA VAL A 206 1.59 -12.86 -4.68
C VAL A 206 0.26 -12.59 -5.37
N VAL A 207 -0.72 -13.48 -5.23
CA VAL A 207 -2.08 -13.27 -5.73
C VAL A 207 -2.73 -12.10 -5.01
N PHE A 208 -2.54 -11.99 -3.70
CA PHE A 208 -3.12 -10.89 -2.92
C PHE A 208 -2.42 -9.56 -3.20
N CYS A 209 -1.09 -9.55 -3.36
CA CYS A 209 -0.34 -8.40 -3.86
C CYS A 209 -0.88 -7.95 -5.23
N GLY A 210 -1.14 -8.90 -6.14
CA GLY A 210 -1.71 -8.63 -7.46
C GLY A 210 -3.08 -7.96 -7.38
N ARG A 211 -3.98 -8.49 -6.54
CA ARG A 211 -5.30 -7.88 -6.27
C ARG A 211 -5.19 -6.44 -5.78
N ILE A 212 -4.31 -6.16 -4.81
CA ILE A 212 -4.10 -4.80 -4.30
C ILE A 212 -3.58 -3.86 -5.40
N ILE A 213 -2.63 -4.31 -6.22
CA ILE A 213 -2.08 -3.49 -7.31
C ILE A 213 -3.14 -3.23 -8.39
N MET A 214 -3.95 -4.24 -8.74
CA MET A 214 -5.05 -4.09 -9.70
C MET A 214 -6.12 -3.13 -9.18
N PHE A 215 -6.49 -3.24 -7.90
CA PHE A 215 -7.38 -2.29 -7.25
C PHE A 215 -6.81 -0.86 -7.30
N LEU A 216 -5.54 -0.66 -6.95
CA LEU A 216 -4.91 0.67 -7.03
C LEU A 216 -4.92 1.23 -8.47
N ALA A 217 -4.66 0.39 -9.47
CA ALA A 217 -4.69 0.81 -10.88
C ALA A 217 -6.09 1.22 -11.36
N HIS A 218 -7.15 0.59 -10.80
CA HIS A 218 -8.53 0.93 -11.13
C HIS A 218 -9.06 2.13 -10.32
N PHE A 219 -8.78 2.14 -9.01
CA PHE A 219 -9.27 3.14 -8.07
C PHE A 219 -8.68 4.53 -8.31
N PHE A 220 -7.44 4.61 -8.82
CA PHE A 220 -6.81 5.87 -9.18
C PHE A 220 -6.91 6.11 -10.70
N PRO A 221 -7.64 7.14 -11.15
CA PRO A 221 -7.68 7.49 -12.56
C PRO A 221 -6.29 7.76 -13.13
N LEU A 222 -6.06 7.48 -14.42
CA LEU A 222 -4.77 7.73 -15.08
C LEU A 222 -4.32 9.20 -15.05
N SER A 223 -5.25 10.14 -14.84
CA SER A 223 -4.97 11.56 -14.65
C SER A 223 -4.44 11.89 -13.26
N GLU A 224 -4.46 10.94 -12.32
CA GLU A 224 -4.11 11.15 -10.93
C GLU A 224 -2.59 11.08 -10.74
N ARG A 225 -2.00 12.17 -10.26
CA ARG A 225 -0.55 12.35 -10.17
C ARG A 225 0.14 11.32 -9.25
N SER A 226 -0.51 10.91 -8.17
CA SER A 226 0.01 9.94 -7.21
C SER A 226 0.05 8.51 -7.74
N ALA A 227 -0.70 8.21 -8.81
CA ALA A 227 -0.65 6.93 -9.52
C ALA A 227 0.43 6.86 -10.62
N LEU A 228 1.14 7.97 -10.88
CA LEU A 228 2.12 8.05 -11.97
C LEU A 228 3.55 8.15 -11.44
N ASN A 229 4.47 7.37 -12.04
CA ASN A 229 5.90 7.51 -11.79
C ASN A 229 6.52 8.66 -12.62
N ILE A 230 6.08 9.90 -12.37
CA ILE A 230 6.49 11.08 -13.16
C ILE A 230 8.00 11.34 -13.08
N LYS A 231 8.62 11.00 -11.96
CA LYS A 231 10.07 11.15 -11.79
C LYS A 231 10.88 10.09 -12.54
N GLY A 232 10.22 9.06 -13.09
CA GLY A 232 10.89 7.96 -13.78
C GLY A 232 11.88 7.19 -12.89
N VAL A 233 11.64 7.12 -11.58
CA VAL A 233 12.58 6.48 -10.66
C VAL A 233 12.46 4.97 -10.80
N PHE A 234 13.58 4.31 -11.05
CA PHE A 234 13.65 2.85 -11.12
C PHE A 234 13.55 2.20 -9.73
N ASN A 235 12.92 1.04 -9.66
CA ASN A 235 12.85 0.26 -8.42
C ASN A 235 14.15 -0.52 -8.18
N THR A 236 15.16 0.17 -7.63
CA THR A 236 16.47 -0.42 -7.32
C THR A 236 16.45 -1.46 -6.20
N SER A 237 15.36 -1.51 -5.41
CA SER A 237 15.19 -2.50 -4.34
C SER A 237 14.90 -3.91 -4.85
N ASN A 238 14.42 -4.06 -6.09
CA ASN A 238 14.17 -5.37 -6.70
C ASN A 238 15.47 -5.97 -7.26
N GLU A 239 16.32 -6.46 -6.37
CA GLU A 239 17.59 -7.08 -6.72
C GLU A 239 17.43 -8.55 -7.12
N THR A 240 18.09 -8.95 -8.21
CA THR A 240 18.36 -10.36 -8.53
C THR A 240 19.57 -10.81 -7.73
N LYS A 241 19.34 -11.61 -6.69
CA LYS A 241 20.41 -12.19 -5.87
C LYS A 241 20.92 -13.45 -6.54
N TYR A 242 22.23 -13.62 -6.63
CA TYR A 242 22.87 -14.78 -7.26
C TYR A 242 24.17 -15.09 -6.52
N GLU A 243 24.66 -16.33 -6.67
CA GLU A 243 25.85 -16.86 -6.01
C GLU A 243 27.10 -16.07 -6.41
N LYS A 244 28.00 -15.81 -5.44
CA LYS A 244 29.22 -15.03 -5.69
C LYS A 244 30.47 -15.90 -5.75
N ASP A 245 30.41 -17.08 -5.15
CA ASP A 245 31.51 -18.03 -5.09
C ASP A 245 31.08 -19.38 -5.64
N ALA A 246 32.01 -20.09 -6.27
CA ALA A 246 31.76 -21.43 -6.78
C ALA A 246 31.58 -22.40 -5.61
N THR A 247 30.53 -23.23 -5.66
CA THR A 247 30.36 -24.33 -4.70
C THR A 247 31.17 -25.54 -5.13
N ASP A 248 31.88 -26.16 -4.18
CA ASP A 248 32.71 -27.35 -4.45
C ASP A 248 31.91 -28.50 -5.09
N GLY A 249 32.49 -29.12 -6.13
CA GLY A 249 31.99 -30.36 -6.72
C GLY A 249 31.14 -30.25 -7.99
N ILE A 250 31.13 -29.10 -8.69
CA ILE A 250 30.31 -28.92 -9.90
C ILE A 250 31.13 -28.40 -11.07
N SER A 251 31.00 -29.06 -12.22
CA SER A 251 31.56 -28.64 -13.50
C SER A 251 30.66 -27.58 -14.18
N VAL A 252 30.47 -26.43 -13.55
CA VAL A 252 29.78 -25.27 -14.14
C VAL A 252 30.81 -24.21 -14.50
N ASP A 253 30.66 -23.58 -15.67
CA ASP A 253 31.40 -22.37 -15.99
C ASP A 253 30.89 -21.22 -15.11
N PHE A 254 31.51 -21.09 -13.94
CA PHE A 254 31.12 -20.09 -12.95
C PHE A 254 31.44 -18.66 -13.42
N ASN A 255 32.44 -18.48 -14.28
CA ASN A 255 32.76 -17.18 -14.87
C ASN A 255 31.64 -16.72 -15.80
N PHE A 256 31.13 -17.61 -16.66
CA PHE A 256 29.97 -17.33 -17.48
C PHE A 256 28.74 -17.04 -16.60
N TYR A 257 28.51 -17.84 -15.55
CA TYR A 257 27.40 -17.62 -14.63
C TYR A 257 27.43 -16.23 -13.99
N GLN A 258 28.57 -15.80 -13.48
CA GLN A 258 28.73 -14.45 -12.94
C GLN A 258 28.54 -13.37 -14.00
N THR A 259 29.05 -13.62 -15.22
CA THR A 259 28.92 -12.69 -16.36
C THR A 259 27.45 -12.48 -16.71
N LEU A 260 26.68 -13.56 -16.88
CA LEU A 260 25.25 -13.50 -17.20
C LEU A 260 24.46 -12.75 -16.13
N TRP A 261 24.61 -13.13 -14.86
CA TRP A 261 23.82 -12.52 -13.78
C TRP A 261 24.25 -11.10 -13.45
N SER A 262 25.50 -10.71 -13.77
CA SER A 262 25.93 -9.32 -13.64
C SER A 262 25.13 -8.36 -14.53
N LEU A 263 24.59 -8.83 -15.67
CA LEU A 263 23.76 -8.00 -16.55
C LEU A 263 22.52 -7.43 -15.84
N GLN A 264 21.97 -8.16 -14.86
CA GLN A 264 20.77 -7.75 -14.15
C GLN A 264 20.94 -6.44 -13.39
N GLU A 265 22.16 -6.09 -12.96
CA GLU A 265 22.39 -4.81 -12.29
C GLU A 265 22.15 -3.62 -13.22
N HIS A 266 22.48 -3.80 -14.50
CA HIS A 266 22.33 -2.79 -15.55
C HIS A 266 20.87 -2.65 -15.99
N PHE A 267 20.15 -3.78 -16.14
CA PHE A 267 18.72 -3.77 -16.46
C PHE A 267 17.88 -3.17 -15.32
N ARG A 268 18.28 -3.37 -14.06
CA ARG A 268 17.61 -2.79 -12.89
C ARG A 268 17.76 -1.27 -12.79
N ASN A 269 18.90 -0.73 -13.20
CA ASN A 269 19.16 0.70 -13.16
C ASN A 269 19.88 1.19 -14.42
N PRO A 270 19.13 1.41 -15.52
CA PRO A 270 19.71 1.83 -16.77
C PRO A 270 20.45 3.16 -16.71
N ALA A 271 19.91 4.14 -15.97
CA ALA A 271 20.51 5.47 -15.82
C ALA A 271 21.93 5.45 -15.23
N LEU A 272 22.23 4.54 -14.29
CA LEU A 272 23.58 4.40 -13.74
C LEU A 272 24.57 3.76 -14.72
N THR A 273 24.08 3.01 -15.71
CA THR A 273 24.92 2.37 -16.71
C THR A 273 25.32 3.35 -17.80
N THR A 274 24.40 4.24 -18.20
CA THR A 274 24.65 5.24 -19.25
C THR A 274 25.55 6.39 -18.80
N THR A 275 25.46 6.78 -17.53
CA THR A 275 26.23 7.89 -16.97
C THR A 275 27.66 7.52 -16.58
N ASN A 276 27.98 6.23 -16.46
CA ASN A 276 29.29 5.75 -16.02
C ASN A 276 30.00 4.96 -17.14
N PRO A 277 31.03 5.52 -17.79
CA PRO A 277 31.73 4.87 -18.90
C PRO A 277 32.30 3.49 -18.56
N THR A 278 32.83 3.30 -17.35
CA THR A 278 33.39 2.02 -16.91
C THR A 278 32.30 0.94 -16.80
N LYS A 279 31.12 1.30 -16.27
CA LYS A 279 29.97 0.39 -16.20
C LYS A 279 29.44 0.06 -17.60
N TRP A 280 29.40 1.04 -18.50
CA TRP A 280 29.02 0.82 -19.89
C TRP A 280 29.94 -0.18 -20.61
N GLN A 281 31.26 0.01 -20.52
CA GLN A 281 32.23 -0.88 -21.14
C GLN A 281 32.13 -2.31 -20.59
N LYS A 282 31.97 -2.44 -19.27
CA LYS A 282 31.76 -3.74 -18.61
C LYS A 282 30.48 -4.41 -19.10
N PHE A 283 29.37 -3.67 -19.18
CA PHE A 283 28.10 -4.17 -19.70
C PHE A 283 28.24 -4.66 -21.15
N ALA A 284 28.82 -3.85 -22.03
CA ALA A 284 28.98 -4.19 -23.45
C ALA A 284 29.84 -5.45 -23.64
N SER A 285 30.95 -5.55 -22.91
CA SER A 285 31.81 -6.74 -22.89
C SER A 285 31.04 -7.98 -22.42
N ASN A 286 30.35 -7.88 -21.27
CA ASN A 286 29.62 -9.00 -20.68
C ASN A 286 28.45 -9.45 -21.57
N LEU A 287 27.74 -8.50 -22.17
CA LEU A 287 26.64 -8.80 -23.08
C LEU A 287 27.14 -9.50 -24.35
N THR A 288 28.28 -9.06 -24.90
CA THR A 288 28.89 -9.71 -26.07
C THR A 288 29.21 -11.17 -25.77
N VAL A 289 29.78 -11.46 -24.59
CA VAL A 289 30.04 -12.85 -24.16
C VAL A 289 28.75 -13.66 -24.09
N VAL A 290 27.69 -13.12 -23.47
CA VAL A 290 26.39 -13.80 -23.34
C VAL A 290 25.75 -14.10 -24.69
N LEU A 291 25.72 -13.12 -25.59
CA LEU A 291 25.13 -13.29 -26.93
C LEU A 291 25.93 -14.28 -27.78
N SER A 292 27.26 -14.21 -27.75
CA SER A 292 28.12 -15.17 -28.43
C SER A 292 27.91 -16.60 -27.91
N THR A 293 27.70 -16.79 -26.60
CA THR A 293 27.37 -18.11 -26.05
C THR A 293 26.00 -18.60 -26.53
N PHE A 294 24.99 -17.72 -26.58
CA PHE A 294 23.67 -18.08 -27.11
C PHE A 294 23.73 -18.48 -28.59
N GLU A 295 24.55 -17.77 -29.39
CA GLU A 295 24.77 -18.06 -30.81
C GLU A 295 25.54 -19.37 -31.02
N ALA A 296 26.58 -19.62 -30.22
CA ALA A 296 27.37 -20.85 -30.29
C ALA A 296 26.60 -22.12 -29.88
N GLN A 297 25.50 -21.95 -29.14
CA GLN A 297 24.62 -23.03 -28.67
C GLN A 297 23.20 -22.84 -29.19
N PRO A 298 22.92 -23.00 -30.50
CA PRO A 298 21.58 -22.84 -31.04
C PRO A 298 20.61 -23.84 -30.42
N LEU A 299 19.39 -23.38 -30.12
CA LEU A 299 18.31 -24.23 -29.63
C LEU A 299 17.69 -25.01 -30.78
N SER A 300 17.23 -26.23 -30.50
CA SER A 300 16.50 -27.07 -31.46
C SER A 300 14.99 -26.82 -31.39
N ASP A 301 14.25 -27.18 -32.44
CA ASP A 301 12.78 -27.04 -32.50
C ASP A 301 12.04 -27.84 -31.40
N ALA A 302 12.70 -28.82 -30.78
CA ALA A 302 12.16 -29.58 -29.65
C ALA A 302 12.18 -28.76 -28.35
N ASP A 303 13.19 -27.88 -28.18
CA ASP A 303 13.38 -27.08 -26.96
C ASP A 303 12.32 -25.97 -26.82
N GLY A 304 11.65 -25.60 -27.91
CA GLY A 304 10.57 -24.59 -27.91
C GLY A 304 9.18 -25.12 -27.52
N LYS A 305 8.96 -26.45 -27.55
CA LYS A 305 7.64 -27.06 -27.37
C LYS A 305 7.23 -27.28 -25.91
N HIS A 306 8.18 -27.23 -24.97
CA HIS A 306 7.91 -27.41 -23.54
C HIS A 306 7.10 -26.27 -22.89
N ASN A 307 6.85 -25.16 -23.60
CA ASN A 307 6.10 -24.01 -23.08
C ASN A 307 4.60 -24.05 -23.37
N ASN A 308 4.08 -25.03 -24.13
CA ASN A 308 2.65 -25.18 -24.44
C ASN A 308 1.97 -26.19 -23.49
N LEU A 309 2.24 -26.11 -22.19
CA LEU A 309 1.45 -26.81 -21.18
C LEU A 309 0.30 -25.88 -20.76
N GLU A 310 -0.79 -25.90 -21.53
CA GLU A 310 -2.08 -25.27 -21.17
C GLU A 310 -2.79 -26.00 -20.00
N GLN A 311 -2.11 -26.91 -19.31
CA GLN A 311 -2.65 -27.69 -18.20
C GLN A 311 -1.60 -27.88 -17.13
N GLU A 312 -1.50 -26.93 -16.21
CA GLU A 312 -1.01 -27.19 -14.85
C GLU A 312 -1.48 -26.01 -13.98
N GLU A 313 -2.71 -26.12 -13.46
CA GLU A 313 -3.22 -25.20 -12.43
C GLU A 313 -2.37 -25.25 -11.14
N ASP A 314 -1.50 -26.27 -11.02
CA ASP A 314 -0.56 -26.50 -9.91
C ASP A 314 0.93 -26.32 -10.29
N ALA A 315 1.26 -25.81 -11.49
CA ALA A 315 2.65 -25.47 -11.78
C ALA A 315 3.13 -24.44 -10.76
N ALA A 316 4.19 -24.77 -10.01
CA ALA A 316 4.84 -23.83 -9.12
C ALA A 316 5.41 -22.66 -9.94
N PHE A 317 4.59 -21.63 -10.16
CA PHE A 317 4.96 -20.45 -10.92
C PHE A 317 6.12 -19.74 -10.20
N ASN A 318 7.32 -19.84 -10.78
CA ASN A 318 8.47 -19.13 -10.28
C ASN A 318 8.39 -17.66 -10.68
N ILE A 319 8.18 -16.80 -9.69
CA ILE A 319 7.95 -15.36 -9.86
C ILE A 319 9.28 -14.60 -10.06
N LYS A 320 10.40 -15.26 -9.74
CA LYS A 320 11.76 -14.77 -9.93
C LYS A 320 12.62 -15.82 -10.61
N TYR A 321 13.72 -15.38 -11.20
CA TYR A 321 14.74 -16.25 -11.78
C TYR A 321 15.30 -17.25 -10.75
N LEU A 322 15.55 -18.47 -11.21
CA LEU A 322 16.18 -19.54 -10.43
C LEU A 322 17.70 -19.42 -10.53
N THR A 323 18.26 -18.48 -9.79
CA THR A 323 19.67 -18.07 -9.91
C THR A 323 20.70 -19.07 -9.36
N SER A 324 20.42 -20.37 -9.25
CA SER A 324 21.43 -21.31 -8.77
C SER A 324 22.41 -21.68 -9.89
N SER A 325 23.71 -21.66 -9.62
CA SER A 325 24.72 -22.00 -10.64
C SER A 325 24.56 -23.43 -11.18
N LYS A 326 23.99 -24.34 -10.37
CA LYS A 326 23.71 -25.73 -10.74
C LYS A 326 22.70 -25.87 -11.86
N LEU A 327 21.81 -24.88 -12.00
CA LEU A 327 20.74 -24.89 -13.00
C LEU A 327 21.18 -24.28 -14.33
N MET A 328 22.33 -23.60 -14.38
CA MET A 328 22.76 -22.84 -15.56
C MET A 328 22.75 -23.67 -16.86
N GLY A 329 23.22 -24.92 -16.81
CA GLY A 329 23.22 -25.79 -17.99
C GLY A 329 21.82 -26.15 -18.50
N LEU A 330 20.82 -26.17 -17.62
CA LEU A 330 19.41 -26.39 -17.96
C LEU A 330 18.76 -25.09 -18.44
N GLU A 331 18.96 -23.99 -17.73
CA GLU A 331 18.44 -22.66 -18.10
C GLU A 331 18.93 -22.23 -19.49
N LEU A 332 20.19 -22.52 -19.83
CA LEU A 332 20.73 -22.25 -21.17
C LEU A 332 20.05 -23.05 -22.28
N LYS A 333 19.41 -24.18 -21.99
CA LYS A 333 18.66 -24.95 -23.00
C LYS A 333 17.19 -24.53 -23.08
N ASP A 334 16.71 -23.72 -22.14
CA ASP A 334 15.34 -23.24 -22.13
C ASP A 334 15.17 -22.00 -23.03
N ALA A 335 14.31 -22.14 -24.04
CA ALA A 335 13.93 -21.05 -24.95
C ALA A 335 13.24 -19.88 -24.22
N SER A 336 12.46 -20.16 -23.18
CA SER A 336 11.76 -19.14 -22.38
C SER A 336 12.75 -18.30 -21.61
N PHE A 337 13.70 -18.93 -20.91
CA PHE A 337 14.80 -18.25 -20.23
C PHE A 337 15.59 -17.32 -21.14
N ARG A 338 16.07 -17.83 -22.30
CA ARG A 338 16.82 -16.99 -23.26
C ARG A 338 15.98 -15.82 -23.77
N ARG A 339 14.70 -16.07 -24.05
CA ARG A 339 13.76 -15.01 -24.47
C ARG A 339 13.63 -13.92 -23.42
N HIS A 340 13.52 -14.27 -22.14
CA HIS A 340 13.46 -13.27 -21.06
C HIS A 340 14.71 -12.36 -21.04
N ILE A 341 15.91 -12.93 -21.16
CA ILE A 341 17.16 -12.16 -21.21
C ILE A 341 17.20 -11.25 -22.44
N LEU A 342 16.83 -11.77 -23.63
CA LEU A 342 16.80 -10.99 -24.86
C LEU A 342 15.76 -9.87 -24.82
N VAL A 343 14.57 -10.12 -24.25
CA VAL A 343 13.53 -9.09 -24.05
C VAL A 343 14.02 -8.00 -23.09
N GLN A 344 14.72 -8.36 -22.00
CA GLN A 344 15.36 -7.37 -21.14
C GLN A 344 16.39 -6.52 -21.91
N CYS A 345 17.17 -7.12 -22.82
CA CYS A 345 18.08 -6.37 -23.69
C CYS A 345 17.32 -5.40 -24.61
N LEU A 346 16.23 -5.84 -25.24
CA LEU A 346 15.41 -4.99 -26.12
C LEU A 346 14.79 -3.81 -25.35
N ILE A 347 14.21 -4.05 -24.17
CA ILE A 347 13.68 -2.99 -23.29
C ILE A 347 14.80 -2.00 -22.92
N PHE A 348 15.97 -2.51 -22.58
CA PHE A 348 17.12 -1.68 -22.25
C PHE A 348 17.58 -0.83 -23.45
N PHE A 349 17.70 -1.42 -24.64
CA PHE A 349 18.11 -0.70 -25.85
C PHE A 349 17.11 0.35 -26.28
N ASP A 350 15.81 0.08 -26.15
CA ASP A 350 14.77 1.08 -26.39
C ASP A 350 14.91 2.28 -25.44
N TYR A 351 15.16 2.01 -24.15
CA TYR A 351 15.50 3.06 -23.18
C TYR A 351 16.74 3.87 -23.63
N LEU A 352 17.82 3.22 -24.07
CA LEU A 352 19.01 3.93 -24.55
C LEU A 352 18.72 4.83 -25.75
N LYS A 353 17.86 4.38 -26.67
CA LYS A 353 17.50 5.13 -27.87
C LYS A 353 16.85 6.47 -27.55
N VAL A 354 16.10 6.56 -26.46
CA VAL A 354 15.41 7.79 -26.04
C VAL A 354 16.31 8.72 -25.22
N HIS A 355 17.35 8.17 -24.57
CA HIS A 355 18.12 8.88 -23.55
C HIS A 355 19.59 9.15 -23.91
N ILE A 356 20.13 8.51 -24.95
CA ILE A 356 21.51 8.70 -25.44
C ILE A 356 21.54 9.29 -26.85
N PHE A 357 20.62 8.85 -27.70
CA PHE A 357 20.44 9.34 -29.06
C PHE A 357 19.25 10.30 -29.11
#